data_AF-A0A2G6QTG3-F1
#
_entry.id   AF-A0A2G6QTG3-F1
#
_cell.length_a   1.000
_cell.length_b   1.000
_cell.length_c   1.000
_cell.angle_alpha   90.00
_cell.angle_beta   90.00
_cell.angle_gamma   90.00
#
_symmetry.space_group_name_H-M   'P 1'
#
loop_
_entity.id
_entity.type
_entity.pdbx_description
1 polymer ?
#
loop_
_entity_poly.entity_id
_entity_poly.type
_entity_poly.pdbx_seq_one_letter_code
_entity_poly.pdbx_strand_id
1 'polypeptide(L)'
;MNDYLLLRSPSSNRVYNDSAAELAAGELAICAPFANNVYQTNIAGVGYLAFTSGNIDTALLASQSSALALFEKIGDLLAPIALPEINIFSEDLVTIPKYQGKTNEQFTRLLLNVTLSVVDSKPNGNRQILDPLSGRGTTLSTAWLAGHDSFGIEADEKSFEAMAAFIKTWLRRKRLKHQAKITPVRRNGKLIGKRFDAEVKTDGNDFLMTVFTGDTRDSAELFGKKKFDAIITDAP
;
A
#
# COMPACT_ATOMS: atom_id res chain seq x y z
N MET A 1 18.39 -26.00 4.01
CA MET A 1 17.47 -25.09 3.32
C MET A 1 16.19 -25.84 3.14
N ASN A 2 15.07 -25.18 3.43
CA ASN A 2 13.75 -25.78 3.38
C ASN A 2 12.97 -25.17 2.20
N ASP A 3 12.01 -25.94 1.69
CA ASP A 3 11.14 -25.53 0.59
C ASP A 3 9.89 -24.84 1.17
N TYR A 4 9.57 -23.66 0.66
CA TYR A 4 8.41 -22.89 1.07
C TYR A 4 7.48 -22.61 -0.11
N LEU A 5 6.19 -22.52 0.20
CA LEU A 5 5.13 -22.24 -0.75
C LEU A 5 4.25 -21.12 -0.20
N LEU A 6 4.30 -19.96 -0.86
CA LEU A 6 3.39 -18.85 -0.59
C LEU A 6 2.16 -19.00 -1.49
N LEU A 7 1.03 -19.32 -0.87
CA LEU A 7 -0.27 -19.34 -1.54
C LEU A 7 -0.64 -17.91 -1.90
N ARG A 8 -1.04 -17.72 -3.17
CA ARG A 8 -1.43 -16.41 -3.67
C ARG A 8 -2.92 -16.16 -3.46
N SER A 9 -3.26 -14.96 -3.03
CA SER A 9 -4.63 -14.49 -2.96
C SER A 9 -5.23 -14.50 -4.37
N PRO A 10 -6.42 -15.10 -4.57
CA PRO A 10 -7.03 -15.18 -5.89
C PRO A 10 -7.29 -13.76 -6.41
N SER A 11 -6.73 -13.43 -7.57
CA SER A 11 -7.00 -12.13 -8.18
C SER A 11 -8.48 -12.08 -8.58
N SER A 12 -9.19 -11.04 -8.15
CA SER A 12 -10.59 -10.81 -8.55
C SER A 12 -10.68 -10.38 -10.03
N ASN A 13 -9.59 -9.90 -10.61
CA ASN A 13 -9.45 -9.50 -12.01
C ASN A 13 -8.73 -10.57 -12.83
N ARG A 14 -9.49 -11.50 -13.40
CA ARG A 14 -8.99 -12.61 -14.26
C ARG A 14 -8.16 -12.16 -15.47
N VAL A 15 -8.30 -10.91 -15.91
CA VAL A 15 -7.57 -10.34 -17.06
C VAL A 15 -6.06 -10.26 -16.81
N TYR A 16 -5.62 -10.22 -15.55
CA TYR A 16 -4.20 -10.07 -15.19
C TYR A 16 -3.57 -11.32 -14.57
N ASN A 17 -4.24 -12.49 -14.60
CA ASN A 17 -3.81 -13.64 -13.80
C ASN A 17 -2.36 -14.09 -14.05
N ASP A 18 -1.92 -14.09 -15.30
CA ASP A 18 -0.56 -14.54 -15.65
C ASP A 18 0.49 -13.47 -15.30
N SER A 19 0.26 -12.21 -15.67
CA SER A 19 1.16 -11.10 -15.30
C SER A 19 1.21 -10.84 -13.80
N ALA A 20 0.12 -11.05 -13.07
CA ALA A 20 0.08 -10.91 -11.61
C ALA A 20 0.98 -11.95 -10.92
N ALA A 21 1.11 -13.14 -11.52
CA ALA A 21 1.98 -14.18 -11.00
C ALA A 21 3.47 -13.82 -11.13
N GLU A 22 3.85 -13.28 -12.29
CA GLU A 22 5.22 -12.81 -12.56
C GLU A 22 5.58 -11.62 -11.69
N LEU A 23 4.66 -10.65 -11.56
CA LEU A 23 4.83 -9.50 -10.69
C LEU A 23 5.02 -9.91 -9.22
N ALA A 24 4.21 -10.84 -8.72
CA ALA A 24 4.35 -11.32 -7.34
C ALA A 24 5.67 -12.08 -7.11
N ALA A 25 6.14 -12.86 -8.10
CA ALA A 25 7.45 -13.49 -8.02
C ALA A 25 8.58 -12.45 -7.99
N GLY A 26 8.48 -11.41 -8.82
CA GLY A 26 9.42 -10.29 -8.84
C GLY A 26 9.43 -9.50 -7.53
N GLU A 27 8.25 -9.20 -6.97
CA GLU A 27 8.10 -8.55 -5.67
C GLU A 27 8.82 -9.34 -4.57
N LEU A 28 8.57 -10.65 -4.49
CA LEU A 28 9.20 -11.51 -3.49
C LEU A 28 10.72 -11.55 -3.66
N ALA A 29 11.20 -11.68 -4.90
CA ALA A 29 12.64 -11.70 -5.18
C ALA A 29 13.34 -10.39 -4.81
N ILE A 30 12.66 -9.25 -4.94
CA ILE A 30 13.20 -7.93 -4.59
C ILE A 30 13.13 -7.70 -3.08
N CYS A 31 12.00 -8.01 -2.45
CA CYS A 31 11.73 -7.64 -1.06
C CYS A 31 12.31 -8.66 -0.07
N ALA A 32 12.41 -9.94 -0.44
CA ALA A 32 12.85 -11.03 0.43
C ALA A 32 14.22 -11.58 -0.02
N PRO A 33 15.35 -10.94 0.32
CA PRO A 33 16.68 -11.40 -0.11
C PRO A 33 17.06 -12.79 0.43
N PHE A 34 16.34 -13.30 1.44
CA PHE A 34 16.49 -14.67 1.93
C PHE A 34 15.79 -15.71 1.04
N ALA A 35 14.84 -15.31 0.18
CA ALA A 35 14.11 -16.20 -0.70
C ALA A 35 14.94 -16.50 -1.96
N ASN A 36 15.47 -17.73 -2.03
CA ASN A 36 16.28 -18.21 -3.15
C ASN A 36 15.41 -19.03 -4.10
N ASN A 37 15.77 -19.05 -5.39
CA ASN A 37 15.07 -19.84 -6.41
C ASN A 37 13.55 -19.58 -6.41
N VAL A 38 13.14 -18.31 -6.52
CA VAL A 38 11.71 -17.96 -6.58
C VAL A 38 11.15 -18.38 -7.94
N TYR A 39 10.12 -19.23 -7.96
CA TYR A 39 9.42 -19.62 -9.19
C TYR A 39 7.93 -19.92 -8.91
N GLN A 40 7.13 -19.89 -9.98
CA GLN A 40 5.71 -20.21 -9.88
C GLN A 40 5.49 -21.72 -9.99
N THR A 41 4.58 -22.27 -9.19
CA THR A 41 4.20 -23.68 -9.29
C THR A 41 2.72 -23.87 -9.03
N ASN A 42 2.17 -24.97 -9.57
CA ASN A 42 0.79 -25.38 -9.34
C ASN A 42 0.80 -26.73 -8.61
N ILE A 43 0.08 -26.81 -7.49
CA ILE A 43 -0.13 -28.05 -6.73
C ILE A 43 -1.63 -28.29 -6.65
N ALA A 44 -2.08 -29.42 -7.17
CA ALA A 44 -3.51 -29.79 -7.23
C ALA A 44 -4.42 -28.69 -7.82
N GLY A 45 -3.93 -27.97 -8.84
CA GLY A 45 -4.65 -26.88 -9.50
C GLY A 45 -4.65 -25.53 -8.75
N VAL A 46 -3.92 -25.43 -7.64
CA VAL A 46 -3.76 -24.19 -6.86
C VAL A 46 -2.39 -23.59 -7.12
N GLY A 47 -2.34 -22.28 -7.39
CA GLY A 47 -1.12 -21.57 -7.72
C GLY A 47 -0.36 -21.02 -6.51
N TYR A 48 0.95 -21.28 -6.47
CA TYR A 48 1.86 -20.87 -5.42
C TYR A 48 3.09 -20.14 -6.00
N LEU A 49 3.74 -19.34 -5.16
CA LEU A 49 5.14 -18.99 -5.34
C LEU A 49 5.98 -19.94 -4.48
N ALA A 50 6.84 -20.72 -5.13
CA ALA A 50 7.81 -21.58 -4.47
C ALA A 50 9.13 -20.84 -4.30
N PHE A 51 9.80 -21.06 -3.17
CA PHE A 51 11.16 -20.58 -2.93
C PHE A 51 11.85 -21.45 -1.88
N THR A 52 13.17 -21.34 -1.81
CA THR A 52 14.03 -22.02 -0.84
C THR A 52 14.63 -21.01 0.12
N SER A 53 14.74 -21.36 1.41
CA SER A 53 15.46 -20.53 2.36
C SER A 53 16.05 -21.33 3.52
N GLY A 54 17.08 -20.78 4.17
CA GLY A 54 17.57 -21.26 5.47
C GLY A 54 16.78 -20.70 6.66
N ASN A 55 16.22 -19.51 6.51
CA ASN A 55 15.42 -18.81 7.51
C ASN A 55 14.40 -17.90 6.82
N ILE A 56 13.26 -17.63 7.46
CA ILE A 56 12.21 -16.80 6.89
C ILE A 56 11.86 -15.64 7.83
N ASP A 57 11.49 -14.52 7.25
CA ASP A 57 10.81 -13.43 7.94
C ASP A 57 9.32 -13.50 7.58
N THR A 58 8.50 -13.97 8.51
CA THR A 58 7.07 -14.16 8.28
C THR A 58 6.31 -12.83 8.15
N ALA A 59 6.80 -11.74 8.76
CA ALA A 59 6.17 -10.43 8.62
C ALA A 59 6.40 -9.86 7.21
N LEU A 60 7.61 -10.06 6.65
CA LEU A 60 7.91 -9.68 5.29
C LEU A 60 7.14 -10.52 4.25
N LEU A 61 6.98 -11.82 4.52
CA LEU A 61 6.15 -12.67 3.67
C LEU A 61 4.67 -12.30 3.75
N ALA A 62 4.17 -11.95 4.95
CA ALA A 62 2.80 -11.47 5.14
C ALA A 62 2.54 -10.13 4.45
N SER A 63 3.57 -9.29 4.28
CA SER A 63 3.42 -7.97 3.65
C SER A 63 3.34 -8.01 2.12
N GLN A 64 3.70 -9.14 1.48
CA GLN A 64 3.67 -9.30 0.03
C GLN A 64 2.26 -9.07 -0.52
N SER A 65 2.15 -8.37 -1.65
CA SER A 65 0.86 -7.93 -2.22
C SER A 65 -0.14 -9.05 -2.51
N SER A 66 0.36 -10.27 -2.75
CA SER A 66 -0.44 -11.43 -3.09
C SER A 66 -0.44 -12.51 -2.01
N ALA A 67 0.18 -12.30 -0.84
CA ALA A 67 0.22 -13.32 0.21
C ALA A 67 -1.19 -13.65 0.72
N LEU A 68 -1.51 -14.95 0.76
CA LEU A 68 -2.73 -15.46 1.41
C LEU A 68 -2.40 -16.44 2.54
N ALA A 69 -1.46 -17.36 2.32
CA ALA A 69 -1.01 -18.31 3.32
C ALA A 69 0.41 -18.80 3.01
N LEU A 70 1.15 -19.24 4.01
CA LEU A 70 2.49 -19.77 3.87
C LEU A 70 2.54 -21.23 4.32
N PHE A 71 3.27 -22.06 3.59
CA PHE A 71 3.51 -23.46 3.92
C PHE A 71 4.99 -23.79 3.80
N GLU A 72 5.49 -24.64 4.70
CA GLU A 72 6.69 -25.43 4.47
C GLU A 72 6.30 -26.72 3.75
N LYS A 73 7.06 -27.08 2.71
CA LYS A 73 6.85 -28.31 1.97
C LYS A 73 7.75 -29.42 2.55
N ILE A 74 7.12 -30.46 3.08
CA ILE A 74 7.79 -31.63 3.67
C ILE A 74 7.43 -32.86 2.84
N GLY A 75 8.24 -33.17 1.83
CA GLY A 75 7.88 -34.15 0.81
C GLY A 75 6.63 -33.74 0.06
N ASP A 76 5.55 -34.52 0.20
CA ASP A 76 4.23 -34.21 -0.39
C ASP A 76 3.28 -33.48 0.58
N LEU A 77 3.71 -33.23 1.83
CA LEU A 77 2.91 -32.54 2.83
C LEU A 77 3.15 -31.03 2.80
N LEU A 78 2.08 -30.27 3.01
CA LEU A 78 2.12 -28.82 3.20
C LEU A 78 1.87 -28.51 4.68
N ALA A 79 2.93 -28.17 5.41
CA ALA A 79 2.85 -27.77 6.81
C ALA A 79 2.58 -26.26 6.90
N PRO A 80 1.42 -25.81 7.43
CA PRO A 80 1.09 -24.39 7.48
C PRO A 80 2.00 -23.62 8.44
N ILE A 81 2.42 -22.43 8.04
CA ILE A 81 3.14 -21.47 8.86
C ILE A 81 2.26 -20.24 9.04
N ALA A 82 2.04 -19.84 10.29
CA ALA A 82 1.24 -18.67 10.60
C ALA A 82 1.90 -17.40 10.08
N LEU A 83 1.17 -16.64 9.26
CA LEU A 83 1.53 -15.28 8.89
C LEU A 83 0.95 -14.31 9.93
N PRO A 84 1.74 -13.36 10.46
CA PRO A 84 1.25 -12.38 11.41
C PRO A 84 0.33 -11.34 10.72
N GLU A 85 -0.55 -10.72 11.50
CA GLU A 85 -1.25 -9.50 11.07
C GLU A 85 -0.25 -8.34 11.07
N ILE A 86 -0.04 -7.75 9.90
CA ILE A 86 0.95 -6.68 9.69
C ILE A 86 0.31 -5.32 9.37
N ASN A 87 -0.99 -5.29 9.05
CA ASN A 87 -1.65 -4.03 8.72
C ASN A 87 -2.03 -3.28 10.01
N ILE A 88 -1.72 -1.98 10.03
CA ILE A 88 -2.08 -1.12 11.17
C ILE A 88 -3.57 -0.78 11.17
N PHE A 89 -4.15 -0.63 9.98
CA PHE A 89 -5.56 -0.38 9.79
C PHE A 89 -6.21 -1.57 9.06
N SER A 90 -7.53 -1.69 9.20
CA SER A 90 -8.26 -2.77 8.53
C SER A 90 -8.31 -2.59 7.02
N GLU A 91 -8.15 -3.68 6.28
CA GLU A 91 -8.13 -3.73 4.80
C GLU A 91 -9.33 -3.07 4.11
N ASP A 92 -10.46 -2.97 4.81
CA ASP A 92 -11.65 -2.29 4.32
C ASP A 92 -11.47 -0.79 4.07
N LEU A 93 -10.37 -0.19 4.53
CA LEU A 93 -9.90 1.13 4.14
C LEU A 93 -9.61 1.18 2.63
N VAL A 94 -9.05 0.10 2.08
CA VAL A 94 -8.69 -0.01 0.67
C VAL A 94 -9.76 -0.78 -0.11
N THR A 95 -10.40 -1.81 0.43
CA THR A 95 -11.31 -2.69 -0.35
C THR A 95 -12.74 -2.14 -0.51
N ILE A 96 -13.24 -1.27 0.37
CA ILE A 96 -14.62 -0.73 0.30
C ILE A 96 -14.83 0.24 -0.87
N PRO A 97 -13.93 1.22 -1.14
CA PRO A 97 -14.10 2.14 -2.26
C PRO A 97 -14.21 1.38 -3.58
N LYS A 98 -15.37 1.47 -4.24
CA LYS A 98 -15.58 0.93 -5.58
C LYS A 98 -15.92 2.07 -6.53
N TYR A 99 -15.06 2.28 -7.52
CA TYR A 99 -15.25 3.30 -8.55
C TYR A 99 -14.52 2.90 -9.83
N GLN A 100 -15.01 3.41 -10.96
CA GLN A 100 -14.39 3.18 -12.26
C GLN A 100 -12.98 3.78 -12.30
N GLY A 101 -12.02 3.03 -12.84
CA GLY A 101 -10.63 3.47 -12.93
C GLY A 101 -9.85 3.36 -11.62
N LYS A 102 -10.40 2.72 -10.58
CA LYS A 102 -9.62 2.42 -9.37
C LYS A 102 -8.47 1.47 -9.70
N THR A 103 -7.25 1.87 -9.35
CA THR A 103 -6.05 1.03 -9.42
C THR A 103 -6.24 -0.26 -8.61
N ASN A 104 -5.71 -1.37 -9.13
CA ASN A 104 -5.74 -2.65 -8.43
C ASN A 104 -4.98 -2.55 -7.09
N GLU A 105 -5.59 -3.05 -6.03
CA GLU A 105 -5.10 -2.90 -4.66
C GLU A 105 -3.83 -3.71 -4.41
N GLN A 106 -3.74 -4.92 -4.98
CA GLN A 106 -2.53 -5.76 -4.92
C GLN A 106 -1.41 -5.08 -5.71
N PHE A 107 -1.70 -4.56 -6.90
CA PHE A 107 -0.70 -3.82 -7.68
C PHE A 107 -0.19 -2.58 -6.93
N THR A 108 -1.07 -1.83 -6.29
CA THR A 108 -0.69 -0.67 -5.46
C THR A 108 0.21 -1.09 -4.30
N ARG A 109 -0.12 -2.20 -3.62
CA ARG A 109 0.70 -2.74 -2.53
C ARG A 109 2.07 -3.21 -3.02
N LEU A 110 2.13 -3.84 -4.20
CA LEU A 110 3.38 -4.25 -4.83
C LEU A 110 4.28 -3.05 -5.12
N LEU A 111 3.74 -1.98 -5.73
CA LEU A 111 4.50 -0.76 -6.01
C LEU A 111 5.04 -0.14 -4.72
N LEU A 112 4.24 -0.12 -3.65
CA LEU A 112 4.66 0.34 -2.34
C LEU A 112 5.82 -0.49 -1.78
N ASN A 113 5.68 -1.82 -1.78
CA ASN A 113 6.68 -2.73 -1.23
C ASN A 113 8.00 -2.66 -2.00
N VAL A 114 7.96 -2.76 -3.33
CA VAL A 114 9.16 -2.69 -4.19
C VAL A 114 9.86 -1.34 -4.03
N THR A 115 9.12 -0.24 -4.04
CA THR A 115 9.72 1.10 -3.87
C THR A 115 10.38 1.24 -2.49
N LEU A 116 9.73 0.77 -1.43
CA LEU A 116 10.27 0.89 -0.07
C LEU A 116 11.43 -0.07 0.20
N SER A 117 11.51 -1.20 -0.51
CA SER A 117 12.61 -2.17 -0.36
C SER A 117 13.99 -1.59 -0.70
N VAL A 118 14.02 -0.55 -1.56
CA VAL A 118 15.25 0.12 -2.00
C VAL A 118 15.52 1.45 -1.27
N VAL A 119 14.71 1.79 -0.26
CA VAL A 119 14.92 3.01 0.55
C VAL A 119 15.92 2.71 1.67
N ASP A 120 17.19 3.07 1.43
CA ASP A 120 18.31 2.80 2.35
C ASP A 120 18.30 3.59 3.66
N SER A 121 17.61 4.73 3.70
CA SER A 121 17.57 5.56 4.91
C SER A 121 16.87 4.80 6.03
N LYS A 122 17.41 4.79 7.25
CA LYS A 122 16.67 4.20 8.38
C LYS A 122 15.41 5.03 8.66
N PRO A 123 14.23 4.40 8.82
CA PRO A 123 13.02 5.14 9.14
C PRO A 123 13.17 5.80 10.52
N ASN A 124 12.83 7.08 10.60
CA ASN A 124 12.74 7.83 11.86
C ASN A 124 11.26 8.08 12.17
N GLY A 125 10.56 7.00 12.51
CA GLY A 125 9.09 6.96 12.60
C GLY A 125 8.45 6.43 11.31
N ASN A 126 7.20 6.83 11.05
CA ASN A 126 6.48 6.46 9.84
C ASN A 126 7.20 6.99 8.59
N ARG A 127 7.33 6.17 7.55
CA ARG A 127 7.78 6.65 6.23
C ARG A 127 6.81 7.68 5.68
N GLN A 128 7.32 8.67 4.96
CA GLN A 128 6.51 9.72 4.33
C GLN A 128 6.37 9.42 2.83
N ILE A 129 5.19 8.98 2.42
CA ILE A 129 4.91 8.54 1.05
C ILE A 129 4.15 9.63 0.27
N LEU A 130 4.69 10.05 -0.87
CA LEU A 130 4.00 10.99 -1.78
C LEU A 130 3.38 10.23 -2.95
N ASP A 131 2.09 10.46 -3.19
CA ASP A 131 1.41 10.17 -4.45
C ASP A 131 0.97 11.48 -5.11
N PRO A 132 1.70 11.98 -6.11
CA PRO A 132 1.45 13.29 -6.67
C PRO A 132 0.35 13.26 -7.76
N LEU A 133 -0.30 12.10 -7.98
CA LEU A 133 -1.48 11.89 -8.84
C LEU A 133 -2.49 11.01 -8.10
N SER A 134 -2.85 11.43 -6.88
CA SER A 134 -3.45 10.56 -5.87
C SER A 134 -4.86 10.05 -6.18
N GLY A 135 -5.56 10.61 -7.17
CA GLY A 135 -6.90 10.22 -7.56
C GLY A 135 -7.85 10.24 -6.37
N ARG A 136 -8.48 9.09 -6.08
CA ARG A 136 -9.30 8.94 -4.87
C ARG A 136 -8.57 8.30 -3.68
N GLY A 137 -7.24 8.24 -3.73
CA GLY A 137 -6.38 7.93 -2.59
C GLY A 137 -6.11 6.44 -2.36
N THR A 138 -6.07 5.60 -3.39
CA THR A 138 -5.75 4.17 -3.24
C THR A 138 -4.34 3.96 -2.69
N THR A 139 -3.33 4.64 -3.25
CA THR A 139 -1.94 4.61 -2.73
C THR A 139 -1.86 5.15 -1.32
N LEU A 140 -2.53 6.29 -1.05
CA LEU A 140 -2.51 6.93 0.26
C LEU A 140 -3.10 6.01 1.35
N SER A 141 -4.22 5.36 1.02
CA SER A 141 -4.88 4.40 1.90
C SER A 141 -4.03 3.13 2.10
N THR A 142 -3.34 2.67 1.05
CA THR A 142 -2.43 1.51 1.11
C THR A 142 -1.20 1.82 1.97
N ALA A 143 -0.66 3.03 1.89
CA ALA A 143 0.42 3.50 2.75
C ALA A 143 -0.02 3.55 4.23
N TRP A 144 -1.22 4.04 4.51
CA TRP A 144 -1.80 3.96 5.86
C TRP A 144 -1.94 2.52 6.35
N LEU A 145 -2.48 1.59 5.53
CA LEU A 145 -2.55 0.17 5.90
C LEU A 145 -1.17 -0.38 6.29
N ALA A 146 -0.11 -0.01 5.55
CA ALA A 146 1.27 -0.40 5.80
C ALA A 146 1.96 0.31 6.99
N GLY A 147 1.27 1.23 7.68
CA GLY A 147 1.84 1.98 8.79
C GLY A 147 2.76 3.12 8.36
N HIS A 148 2.43 3.82 7.28
CA HIS A 148 3.17 4.98 6.78
C HIS A 148 2.30 6.24 6.76
N ASP A 149 2.93 7.41 6.77
CA ASP A 149 2.25 8.67 6.49
C ASP A 149 2.07 8.82 4.98
N SER A 150 0.97 9.46 4.57
CA SER A 150 0.62 9.60 3.16
C SER A 150 0.37 11.05 2.76
N PHE A 151 0.86 11.42 1.58
CA PHE A 151 0.81 12.78 1.06
C PHE A 151 0.37 12.73 -0.39
N GLY A 152 -0.61 13.56 -0.75
CA GLY A 152 -1.26 13.49 -2.05
C GLY A 152 -1.40 14.83 -2.76
N ILE A 153 -1.41 14.79 -4.08
CA ILE A 153 -1.90 15.89 -4.92
C ILE A 153 -2.93 15.32 -5.90
N GLU A 154 -4.00 16.07 -6.12
CA GLU A 154 -5.04 15.70 -7.08
C GLU A 154 -5.57 16.92 -7.82
N ALA A 155 -5.61 16.85 -9.16
CA ALA A 155 -6.09 17.97 -9.98
C ALA A 155 -7.63 17.99 -10.09
N ASP A 156 -8.27 16.82 -10.10
CA ASP A 156 -9.73 16.70 -10.14
C ASP A 156 -10.34 16.88 -8.75
N GLU A 157 -10.96 18.04 -8.53
CA GLU A 157 -11.62 18.35 -7.26
C GLU A 157 -12.70 17.33 -6.88
N LYS A 158 -13.35 16.67 -7.85
CA LYS A 158 -14.37 15.65 -7.55
C LYS A 158 -13.74 14.40 -6.94
N SER A 159 -12.62 13.95 -7.48
CA SER A 159 -11.86 12.81 -6.93
C SER A 159 -11.31 13.13 -5.54
N PHE A 160 -10.78 14.33 -5.34
CA PHE A 160 -10.38 14.82 -4.02
C PHE A 160 -11.54 14.83 -3.01
N GLU A 161 -12.70 15.38 -3.38
CA GLU A 161 -13.88 15.44 -2.50
C GLU A 161 -14.41 14.05 -2.15
N ALA A 162 -14.44 13.13 -3.13
CA ALA A 162 -14.83 11.75 -2.92
C ALA A 162 -13.89 11.03 -1.94
N MET A 163 -12.57 11.21 -2.09
CA MET A 163 -11.57 10.67 -1.17
C MET A 163 -11.75 11.22 0.24
N ALA A 164 -11.82 12.55 0.39
CA ALA A 164 -11.95 13.18 1.70
C ALA A 164 -13.26 12.77 2.41
N ALA A 165 -14.37 12.63 1.66
CA ALA A 165 -15.64 12.15 2.19
C ALA A 165 -15.58 10.68 2.63
N PHE A 166 -14.91 9.83 1.85
CA PHE A 166 -14.69 8.42 2.20
C PHE A 166 -13.85 8.30 3.48
N ILE A 167 -12.67 8.92 3.54
CA ILE A 167 -11.78 8.85 4.71
C ILE A 167 -12.48 9.34 5.98
N LYS A 168 -13.16 10.49 5.94
CA LYS A 168 -13.96 10.99 7.07
C LYS A 168 -15.04 10.01 7.53
N THR A 169 -15.69 9.32 6.60
CA THR A 169 -16.75 8.37 6.92
C THR A 169 -16.18 7.08 7.50
N TRP A 170 -15.09 6.58 6.91
CA TRP A 170 -14.39 5.40 7.37
C TRP A 170 -13.85 5.59 8.80
N LEU A 171 -13.16 6.70 9.07
CA LEU A 171 -12.62 7.03 10.39
C LEU A 171 -13.71 7.08 11.47
N ARG A 172 -14.84 7.75 11.19
CA ARG A 172 -16.00 7.80 12.09
C ARG A 172 -16.60 6.41 12.33
N ARG A 173 -16.78 5.61 11.28
CA ARG A 173 -17.35 4.26 11.36
C ARG A 173 -16.46 3.32 12.19
N LYS A 174 -15.14 3.43 12.04
CA LYS A 174 -14.15 2.66 12.80
C LYS A 174 -13.98 3.13 14.24
N ARG A 175 -14.58 4.28 14.59
CA ARG A 175 -14.50 4.89 15.94
C ARG A 175 -13.05 5.15 16.38
N LEU A 176 -12.16 5.44 15.43
CA LEU A 176 -10.78 5.79 15.72
C LEU A 176 -10.70 7.20 16.32
N LYS A 177 -9.73 7.47 17.19
CA LYS A 177 -9.46 8.83 17.67
C LYS A 177 -8.79 9.61 16.54
N HIS A 178 -9.50 10.56 15.95
CA HIS A 178 -9.03 11.26 14.75
C HIS A 178 -9.41 12.74 14.69
N GLN A 179 -8.70 13.48 13.85
CA GLN A 179 -9.12 14.76 13.28
C GLN A 179 -9.11 14.63 11.76
N ALA A 180 -10.12 15.15 11.07
CA ALA A 180 -10.17 15.14 9.61
C ALA A 180 -10.88 16.38 9.08
N LYS A 181 -10.17 17.28 8.40
CA LYS A 181 -10.68 18.59 7.97
C LYS A 181 -10.25 18.96 6.55
N ILE A 182 -11.06 19.77 5.90
CA ILE A 182 -10.71 20.42 4.63
C ILE A 182 -10.55 21.91 4.92
N THR A 183 -9.46 22.50 4.44
CA THR A 183 -9.17 23.93 4.57
C THR A 183 -8.89 24.55 3.20
N PRO A 184 -9.27 25.81 2.94
CA PRO A 184 -8.95 26.48 1.68
C PRO A 184 -7.45 26.81 1.63
N VAL A 185 -6.85 26.61 0.45
CA VAL A 185 -5.46 26.97 0.17
C VAL A 185 -5.47 28.28 -0.60
N ARG A 186 -4.81 29.30 -0.05
CA ARG A 186 -4.75 30.63 -0.64
C ARG A 186 -3.32 31.08 -0.88
N ARG A 187 -3.08 31.75 -2.01
CA ARG A 187 -1.80 32.40 -2.35
C ARG A 187 -2.07 33.82 -2.82
N ASN A 188 -1.34 34.79 -2.26
CA ASN A 188 -1.53 36.22 -2.54
C ASN A 188 -3.01 36.66 -2.43
N GLY A 189 -3.72 36.14 -1.42
CA GLY A 189 -5.13 36.42 -1.18
C GLY A 189 -6.13 35.65 -2.07
N LYS A 190 -5.67 34.99 -3.15
CA LYS A 190 -6.52 34.22 -4.08
C LYS A 190 -6.65 32.77 -3.63
N LEU A 191 -7.85 32.20 -3.76
CA LEU A 191 -8.08 30.77 -3.56
C LEU A 191 -7.45 30.00 -4.73
N ILE A 192 -6.55 29.07 -4.41
CA ILE A 192 -5.82 28.25 -5.40
C ILE A 192 -6.13 26.76 -5.25
N GLY A 193 -6.84 26.36 -4.20
CA GLY A 193 -7.22 24.97 -3.98
C GLY A 193 -7.77 24.70 -2.58
N LYS A 194 -7.80 23.43 -2.22
CA LYS A 194 -8.22 22.87 -0.94
C LYS A 194 -7.12 21.95 -0.42
N ARG A 195 -7.04 21.83 0.90
CA ARG A 195 -6.15 20.92 1.61
C ARG A 195 -7.00 20.06 2.53
N PHE A 196 -6.90 18.74 2.38
CA PHE A 196 -7.42 17.78 3.32
C PHE A 196 -6.30 17.34 4.26
N ASP A 197 -6.55 17.38 5.56
CA ASP A 197 -5.67 16.78 6.58
C ASP A 197 -6.49 15.80 7.41
N ALA A 198 -5.97 14.59 7.57
CA ALA A 198 -6.44 13.62 8.52
C ALA A 198 -5.30 13.13 9.42
N GLU A 199 -5.54 13.18 10.72
CA GLU A 199 -4.64 12.69 11.76
C GLU A 199 -5.36 11.62 12.56
N VAL A 200 -4.72 10.46 12.75
CA VAL A 200 -5.27 9.34 13.51
C VAL A 200 -4.30 9.00 14.63
N LYS A 201 -4.83 8.89 15.85
CA LYS A 201 -4.06 8.47 17.02
C LYS A 201 -4.31 7.01 17.30
N THR A 202 -3.23 6.24 17.42
CA THR A 202 -3.27 4.83 17.86
C THR A 202 -2.43 4.67 19.12
N ASP A 203 -2.48 3.50 19.75
CA ASP A 203 -1.70 3.23 20.96
C ASP A 203 -0.19 3.13 20.69
N GLY A 204 0.21 2.93 19.43
CA GLY A 204 1.62 2.80 19.02
C GLY A 204 2.20 4.06 18.37
N ASN A 205 1.51 4.60 17.36
CA ASN A 205 1.95 5.77 16.58
C ASN A 205 0.78 6.66 16.16
N ASP A 206 1.06 7.93 15.89
CA ASP A 206 0.14 8.84 15.20
C ASP A 206 0.38 8.75 13.68
N PHE A 207 -0.68 8.78 12.87
CA PHE A 207 -0.61 8.70 11.40
C PHE A 207 -1.19 9.94 10.75
N LEU A 208 -0.52 10.43 9.70
CA LEU A 208 -0.92 11.62 8.95
C LEU A 208 -1.28 11.28 7.50
N MET A 209 -2.36 11.88 6.99
CA MET A 209 -2.69 11.99 5.57
C MET A 209 -2.92 13.45 5.22
N THR A 210 -2.16 13.99 4.27
CA THR A 210 -2.39 15.35 3.75
C THR A 210 -2.52 15.30 2.24
N VAL A 211 -3.62 15.84 1.70
CA VAL A 211 -3.84 15.93 0.25
C VAL A 211 -4.15 17.36 -0.15
N PHE A 212 -3.51 17.84 -1.21
CA PHE A 212 -3.82 19.12 -1.84
C PHE A 212 -4.59 18.90 -3.13
N THR A 213 -5.56 19.76 -3.42
CA THR A 213 -5.99 19.94 -4.82
C THR A 213 -4.95 20.78 -5.54
N GLY A 214 -4.54 20.39 -6.74
CA GLY A 214 -3.61 21.20 -7.54
C GLY A 214 -2.93 20.40 -8.65
N ASP A 215 -2.03 21.07 -9.34
CA ASP A 215 -1.18 20.45 -10.36
C ASP A 215 0.00 19.73 -9.68
N THR A 216 0.25 18.49 -10.11
CA THR A 216 1.39 17.68 -9.64
C THR A 216 2.74 18.39 -9.82
N ARG A 217 2.87 19.24 -10.86
CA ARG A 217 4.08 20.02 -11.14
C ARG A 217 4.37 21.05 -10.04
N ASP A 218 3.35 21.45 -9.29
CA ASP A 218 3.44 22.39 -8.19
C ASP A 218 3.69 21.71 -6.83
N SER A 219 3.99 20.40 -6.80
CA SER A 219 4.22 19.63 -5.56
C SER A 219 5.17 20.30 -4.58
N ALA A 220 6.29 20.83 -5.09
CA ALA A 220 7.31 21.50 -4.28
C ALA A 220 6.80 22.80 -3.66
N GLU A 221 5.88 23.50 -4.35
CA GLU A 221 5.25 24.70 -3.80
C GLU A 221 4.21 24.35 -2.74
N LEU A 222 3.35 23.35 -3.01
CA LEU A 222 2.27 22.93 -2.12
C LEU A 222 2.78 22.36 -0.80
N PHE A 223 3.86 21.55 -0.83
CA PHE A 223 4.46 20.94 0.37
C PHE A 223 5.69 21.69 0.91
N GLY A 224 6.16 22.73 0.21
CA GLY A 224 7.29 23.56 0.62
C GLY A 224 8.58 22.76 0.81
N LYS A 225 9.19 22.86 1.99
CA LYS A 225 10.48 22.22 2.30
C LYS A 225 10.36 20.74 2.70
N LYS A 226 9.14 20.17 2.71
CA LYS A 226 8.93 18.79 3.12
C LYS A 226 9.70 17.84 2.20
N LYS A 227 10.25 16.78 2.79
CA LYS A 227 10.89 15.68 2.08
C LYS A 227 10.07 14.42 2.29
N PHE A 228 10.09 13.56 1.29
CA PHE A 228 9.37 12.30 1.29
C PHE A 228 10.40 11.18 1.14
N ASP A 229 10.15 10.05 1.80
CA ASP A 229 10.99 8.87 1.70
C ASP A 229 10.80 8.17 0.34
N ALA A 230 9.60 8.23 -0.22
CA ALA A 230 9.26 7.63 -1.49
C ALA A 230 8.19 8.43 -2.23
N ILE A 231 8.22 8.33 -3.56
CA ILE A 231 7.15 8.80 -4.46
C ILE A 231 6.58 7.57 -5.15
N ILE A 232 5.29 7.30 -4.96
CA ILE A 232 4.61 6.11 -5.48
C ILE A 232 3.31 6.58 -6.12
N THR A 233 3.10 6.24 -7.38
CA THR A 233 1.94 6.67 -8.14
C THR A 233 1.67 5.72 -9.30
N ASP A 234 0.39 5.56 -9.63
CA ASP A 234 -0.08 4.86 -10.83
C ASP A 234 -0.60 5.92 -11.80
N ALA A 235 0.20 6.23 -12.81
CA ALA A 235 -0.08 7.32 -13.73
C ALA A 235 -1.10 6.89 -14.82
N PRO A 236 -1.97 7.81 -15.27
CA PRO A 236 -2.95 7.54 -16.33
C PRO A 236 -2.34 7.32 -17.72
#